data_AF-A0A1G0R570-F1
#
_entry.id   AF-A0A1G0R570-F1
#
_cell.length_a   1.000
_cell.length_b   1.000
_cell.length_c   1.000
_cell.angle_alpha   90.00
_cell.angle_beta   90.00
_cell.angle_gamma   90.00
#
_symmetry.space_group_name_H-M   'P 1'
#
loop_
_entity.id
_entity.type
_entity.pdbx_description
1 polymer ?
#
loop_
_entity_poly.entity_id
_entity_poly.type
_entity_poly.pdbx_seq_one_letter_code
_entity_poly.pdbx_strand_id
1 'polypeptide(L)'
;MTAETSKKFQRTRIIFQVFFLLLFISLFFIPGVSNLKSENLVKWYFYLDPFLLIMNFISTGGVLNLFLLSLIPLGLTLFFGRFFCGWICPFGTINQLFSRLFRKSNRTKEGVNKNILRVKYLILIALLTSALFGMQLGGWLDPFSLLTRSIAATTPAADYFAYQSISVGEKKSGEDANVFDPAYNYTKENILSDYTRTSTQAIIICGLFIFIIVMNIYSRRFFCNAICPLSALYGIVAKVGIFNFKTNSKCNSCNICSKNCTYNGNPGEDFIKSECLVCFNCLAECPSDAVDVSFGLPSMKSRPLMDVGRRKMIGAFFSGIVLTSLVKTSAWAKSTKRHSYMRPPGAVNENEFLDKCFRCGQCVQACPTSFVQPALLESGIEGMWTPIVNSKTGYCIYECNKCTQVCPSEALRKLTLKEKKVFKLGTAVIDKDKCFTYADGFNCTACYDKCPTPEKTIAFREVEIWNFQGRFTKIKQIYIKPNLCIGCAICEHACPRKDMPGIYVTADDEIREMVTGDV
;
A
#
# COMPACT_ATOMS: atom_id res chain seq x y z
N MET A 1 12.45 3.75 -39.47
CA MET A 1 11.29 2.82 -39.40
C MET A 1 10.12 3.38 -40.21
N THR A 2 9.20 2.56 -40.75
CA THR A 2 8.01 3.09 -41.46
C THR A 2 6.92 3.57 -40.47
N ALA A 3 6.06 4.50 -40.90
CA ALA A 3 4.94 5.01 -40.08
C ALA A 3 3.99 3.91 -39.58
N GLU A 4 3.77 2.88 -40.40
CA GLU A 4 2.91 1.75 -40.06
C GLU A 4 3.49 0.88 -38.93
N THR A 5 4.78 0.56 -39.00
CA THR A 5 5.47 -0.16 -37.92
C THR A 5 5.43 0.65 -36.62
N SER A 6 5.57 1.96 -36.71
CA SER A 6 5.54 2.88 -35.56
C SER A 6 4.18 2.89 -34.84
N LYS A 7 3.09 2.94 -35.62
CA LYS A 7 1.72 2.80 -35.08
C LYS A 7 1.48 1.42 -34.46
N LYS A 8 2.06 0.35 -35.04
CA LYS A 8 1.99 -1.00 -34.46
C LYS A 8 2.62 -1.04 -33.06
N PHE A 9 3.84 -0.51 -32.89
CA PHE A 9 4.48 -0.43 -31.57
C PHE A 9 3.68 0.39 -30.56
N GLN A 10 3.10 1.52 -30.98
CA GLN A 10 2.24 2.33 -30.13
C GLN A 10 1.00 1.56 -29.67
N ARG A 11 0.35 0.79 -30.57
CA ARG A 11 -0.79 -0.07 -30.24
C ARG A 11 -0.40 -1.21 -29.30
N THR A 12 0.70 -1.90 -29.58
CA THR A 12 1.22 -2.96 -28.70
C THR A 12 1.46 -2.43 -27.29
N ARG A 13 2.06 -1.24 -27.15
CA ARG A 13 2.22 -0.59 -25.84
C ARG A 13 0.90 -0.39 -25.11
N ILE A 14 -0.14 0.09 -25.79
CA ILE A 14 -1.46 0.32 -25.18
C ILE A 14 -2.07 -1.01 -24.72
N ILE A 15 -1.97 -2.06 -25.53
CA ILE A 15 -2.43 -3.40 -25.17
C ILE A 15 -1.73 -3.89 -23.90
N PHE A 16 -0.40 -3.76 -23.82
CA PHE A 16 0.37 -4.11 -22.62
C PHE A 16 -0.06 -3.30 -21.40
N GLN A 17 -0.24 -1.99 -21.54
CA GLN A 17 -0.68 -1.13 -20.44
C GLN A 17 -2.05 -1.53 -19.90
N VAL A 18 -3.01 -1.82 -20.78
CA VAL A 18 -4.36 -2.27 -20.40
C VAL A 18 -4.28 -3.64 -19.75
N PHE A 19 -3.52 -4.57 -20.34
CA PHE A 19 -3.33 -5.91 -19.78
C PHE A 19 -2.75 -5.88 -18.37
N PHE A 20 -1.65 -5.17 -18.14
CA PHE A 20 -1.03 -5.09 -16.80
C PHE A 20 -1.88 -4.31 -15.80
N LEU A 21 -2.63 -3.29 -16.24
CA LEU A 21 -3.57 -2.59 -15.37
C LEU A 21 -4.73 -3.50 -14.94
N LEU A 22 -5.31 -4.25 -15.87
CA LEU A 22 -6.38 -5.21 -15.57
C LEU A 22 -5.87 -6.38 -14.72
N LEU A 23 -4.67 -6.88 -15.00
CA LEU A 23 -4.02 -7.90 -14.19
C LEU A 23 -3.78 -7.39 -12.76
N PHE A 24 -3.32 -6.16 -12.60
CA PHE A 24 -3.15 -5.54 -11.28
C PHE A 24 -4.49 -5.37 -10.56
N ILE A 25 -5.52 -4.83 -11.21
CA ILE A 25 -6.85 -4.69 -10.60
C ILE A 25 -7.41 -6.06 -10.21
N SER A 26 -7.31 -7.05 -11.08
CA SER A 26 -7.76 -8.43 -10.82
C SER A 26 -7.05 -9.03 -9.60
N LEU A 27 -5.72 -8.96 -9.55
CA LEU A 27 -4.93 -9.57 -8.47
C LEU A 27 -5.07 -8.88 -7.12
N PHE A 28 -5.38 -7.59 -7.08
CA PHE A 28 -5.48 -6.85 -5.82
C PHE A 28 -6.92 -6.62 -5.37
N PHE A 29 -7.87 -6.46 -6.29
CA PHE A 29 -9.27 -6.25 -5.94
C PHE A 29 -9.99 -7.58 -5.67
N ILE A 30 -9.77 -8.61 -6.50
CA ILE A 30 -10.51 -9.88 -6.38
C ILE A 30 -10.17 -10.63 -5.08
N PRO A 31 -8.90 -10.83 -4.67
CA PRO A 31 -8.60 -11.47 -3.37
C PRO A 31 -8.94 -10.59 -2.17
N GLY A 32 -9.07 -9.27 -2.40
CA GLY A 32 -9.67 -8.38 -1.42
C GLY A 32 -11.12 -8.77 -1.19
N VAL A 33 -11.92 -8.90 -2.24
CA VAL A 33 -13.36 -9.14 -2.14
C VAL A 33 -13.72 -10.62 -1.91
N SER A 34 -12.92 -11.56 -2.41
CA SER A 34 -13.21 -12.99 -2.37
C SER A 34 -12.40 -13.76 -1.33
N ASN A 35 -12.90 -14.92 -0.92
CA ASN A 35 -12.19 -15.86 -0.05
C ASN A 35 -11.05 -16.63 -0.75
N LEU A 36 -10.70 -16.28 -1.99
CA LEU A 36 -9.72 -16.99 -2.80
C LEU A 36 -8.29 -16.86 -2.24
N LYS A 37 -7.63 -17.99 -2.05
CA LYS A 37 -6.22 -18.11 -1.63
C LYS A 37 -5.24 -17.71 -2.75
N SER A 38 -5.22 -16.43 -3.12
CA SER A 38 -4.18 -15.87 -3.99
C SER A 38 -3.00 -15.37 -3.15
N GLU A 39 -2.40 -16.22 -2.33
CA GLU A 39 -1.44 -15.78 -1.29
C GLU A 39 -0.08 -15.34 -1.87
N ASN A 40 0.31 -15.87 -3.04
CA ASN A 40 1.63 -15.63 -3.61
C ASN A 40 1.64 -14.59 -4.75
N LEU A 41 0.59 -14.51 -5.58
CA LEU A 41 0.61 -13.71 -6.81
C LEU A 41 0.66 -12.20 -6.54
N VAL A 42 0.08 -11.76 -5.42
CA VAL A 42 -0.05 -10.34 -5.07
C VAL A 42 1.30 -9.72 -4.65
N LYS A 43 2.29 -10.53 -4.26
CA LYS A 43 3.63 -10.05 -3.84
C LYS A 43 4.56 -9.73 -5.01
N TRP A 44 4.36 -10.36 -6.16
CA TRP A 44 5.30 -10.28 -7.30
C TRP A 44 5.52 -8.85 -7.80
N TYR A 45 4.48 -8.00 -7.77
CA TYR A 45 4.63 -6.60 -8.19
C TYR A 45 5.61 -5.82 -7.32
N PHE A 46 5.66 -6.10 -6.02
CA PHE A 46 6.62 -5.46 -5.11
C PHE A 46 8.04 -6.00 -5.31
N TYR A 47 8.19 -7.29 -5.66
CA TYR A 47 9.50 -7.87 -5.97
C TYR A 47 10.07 -7.40 -7.31
N LEU A 48 9.25 -6.83 -8.20
CA LEU A 48 9.70 -6.18 -9.42
C LEU A 48 10.06 -4.69 -9.21
N ASP A 49 9.95 -4.18 -7.99
CA ASP A 49 10.29 -2.80 -7.65
C ASP A 49 11.74 -2.69 -7.12
N PRO A 50 12.69 -2.22 -7.94
CA PRO A 50 14.07 -2.02 -7.51
C PRO A 50 14.24 -0.89 -6.50
N PHE A 51 13.31 0.07 -6.43
CA PHE A 51 13.39 1.14 -5.43
C PHE A 51 13.15 0.58 -4.03
N LEU A 52 12.11 -0.24 -3.85
CA LEU A 52 11.83 -0.89 -2.58
C LEU A 52 12.93 -1.89 -2.19
N LEU A 53 13.55 -2.59 -3.16
CA LEU A 53 14.74 -3.40 -2.90
C LEU A 53 15.84 -2.58 -2.24
N ILE A 54 16.22 -1.45 -2.87
CA ILE A 54 17.33 -0.63 -2.39
C ILE A 54 17.00 -0.05 -1.01
N MET A 55 15.77 0.44 -0.81
CA MET A 55 15.33 0.97 0.48
C MET A 55 15.42 -0.09 1.58
N ASN A 56 14.89 -1.29 1.34
CA ASN A 56 14.91 -2.39 2.30
C ASN A 56 16.34 -2.85 2.62
N PHE A 57 17.18 -2.97 1.58
CA PHE A 57 18.59 -3.34 1.74
C PHE A 57 19.34 -2.33 2.62
N ILE A 58 19.10 -1.03 2.39
CA ILE A 58 19.72 0.03 3.19
C ILE A 58 19.24 0.01 4.64
N SER A 59 17.93 -0.15 4.88
CA SER A 59 17.37 -0.10 6.24
C SER A 59 17.70 -1.33 7.06
N THR A 60 17.67 -2.52 6.45
CA THR A 60 17.80 -3.80 7.18
C THR A 60 19.19 -4.42 7.08
N GLY A 61 20.03 -4.00 6.13
CA GLY A 61 21.32 -4.62 5.82
C GLY A 61 21.22 -6.00 5.13
N GLY A 62 20.01 -6.53 4.93
CA GLY A 62 19.76 -7.84 4.32
C GLY A 62 19.10 -7.74 2.94
N VAL A 63 19.38 -8.69 2.06
CA VAL A 63 18.65 -8.87 0.80
C VAL A 63 17.77 -10.10 0.93
N LEU A 64 16.46 -9.91 0.82
CA LEU A 64 15.53 -11.02 0.63
C LEU A 64 15.75 -11.61 -0.77
N ASN A 65 16.02 -12.91 -0.87
CA ASN A 65 16.35 -13.58 -2.15
C ASN A 65 15.33 -13.30 -3.26
N LEU A 66 14.05 -13.17 -2.91
CA LEU A 66 12.97 -12.88 -3.86
C LEU A 66 13.06 -11.49 -4.51
N PHE A 67 13.70 -10.52 -3.86
CA PHE A 67 13.87 -9.18 -4.41
C PHE A 67 14.89 -9.13 -5.55
N LEU A 68 15.76 -10.13 -5.70
CA LEU A 68 16.67 -10.23 -6.85
C LEU A 68 15.92 -10.23 -8.19
N LEU A 69 14.63 -10.57 -8.20
CA LEU A 69 13.76 -10.43 -9.37
C LEU A 69 13.66 -8.98 -9.89
N SER A 70 13.83 -7.97 -9.05
CA SER A 70 13.85 -6.55 -9.46
C SER A 70 15.05 -6.18 -10.32
N LEU A 71 16.11 -7.01 -10.34
CA LEU A 71 17.24 -6.83 -11.26
C LEU A 71 16.83 -7.07 -12.71
N ILE A 72 15.78 -7.86 -12.96
CA ILE A 72 15.25 -8.11 -14.31
C ILE A 72 14.76 -6.82 -14.97
N PRO A 73 13.79 -6.05 -14.39
CA PRO A 73 13.34 -4.80 -15.00
C PRO A 73 14.44 -3.73 -15.02
N LEU A 74 15.39 -3.73 -14.07
CA LEU A 74 16.57 -2.86 -14.14
C LEU A 74 17.46 -3.20 -15.35
N GLY A 75 17.76 -4.48 -15.56
CA GLY A 75 18.52 -4.98 -16.71
C GLY A 75 17.81 -4.65 -18.02
N LEU A 76 16.51 -4.90 -18.13
CA LEU A 76 15.71 -4.51 -19.30
C LEU A 76 15.71 -2.99 -19.52
N THR A 77 15.77 -2.20 -18.44
CA THR A 77 15.87 -0.74 -18.55
C THR A 77 17.20 -0.29 -19.16
N LEU A 78 18.28 -1.04 -18.92
CA LEU A 78 19.57 -0.80 -19.55
C LEU A 78 19.50 -0.99 -21.08
N PHE A 79 18.70 -1.94 -21.58
CA PHE A 79 18.59 -2.17 -23.02
C PHE A 79 17.57 -1.24 -23.68
N PHE A 80 16.35 -1.21 -23.15
CA PHE A 80 15.18 -0.60 -23.80
C PHE A 80 14.84 0.79 -23.26
N GLY A 81 15.66 1.36 -22.37
CA GLY A 81 15.32 2.61 -21.66
C GLY A 81 14.19 2.38 -20.66
N ARG A 82 13.43 3.42 -20.29
CA ARG A 82 12.44 3.36 -19.19
C ARG A 82 11.13 2.67 -19.59
N PHE A 83 11.23 1.49 -20.17
CA PHE A 83 10.13 0.67 -20.66
C PHE A 83 9.13 0.35 -19.54
N PHE A 84 9.61 -0.01 -18.33
CA PHE A 84 8.73 -0.41 -17.22
C PHE A 84 7.69 0.66 -16.86
N CYS A 85 8.12 1.92 -16.69
CA CYS A 85 7.22 3.06 -16.41
C CYS A 85 6.29 3.41 -17.59
N GLY A 86 6.63 2.99 -18.81
CA GLY A 86 5.87 3.25 -20.03
C GLY A 86 4.85 2.17 -20.41
N TRP A 87 5.13 0.91 -20.06
CA TRP A 87 4.46 -0.28 -20.59
C TRP A 87 3.84 -1.18 -19.51
N ILE A 88 4.49 -1.31 -18.35
CA ILE A 88 4.09 -2.29 -17.31
C ILE A 88 3.43 -1.61 -16.11
N CYS A 89 3.96 -0.47 -15.65
CA CYS A 89 3.54 0.15 -14.40
C CYS A 89 2.05 0.58 -14.42
N PRO A 90 1.17 0.01 -13.57
CA PRO A 90 -0.27 0.33 -13.55
C PRO A 90 -0.51 1.77 -13.12
N PHE A 91 0.24 2.28 -12.15
CA PHE A 91 0.15 3.66 -11.69
C PHE A 91 0.52 4.67 -12.82
N GLY A 92 1.50 4.32 -13.65
CA GLY A 92 1.88 5.10 -14.82
C GLY A 92 0.80 5.12 -15.90
N THR A 93 0.11 3.99 -16.12
CA THR A 93 -1.04 3.89 -17.02
C THR A 93 -2.22 4.74 -16.54
N ILE A 94 -2.56 4.67 -15.26
CA ILE A 94 -3.62 5.51 -14.65
C ILE A 94 -3.30 7.00 -14.86
N ASN A 95 -2.09 7.44 -14.52
CA ASN A 95 -1.69 8.83 -14.72
C ASN A 95 -1.71 9.26 -16.19
N GLN A 96 -1.36 8.37 -17.13
CA GLN A 96 -1.46 8.67 -18.56
C GLN A 96 -2.91 8.81 -19.02
N LEU A 97 -3.81 7.96 -18.53
CA LEU A 97 -5.24 8.02 -18.82
C LEU A 97 -5.81 9.37 -18.35
N PHE A 98 -5.58 9.73 -17.09
CA PHE A 98 -6.05 11.01 -16.55
C PHE A 98 -5.39 12.23 -17.19
N SER A 99 -4.11 12.14 -17.60
CA SER A 99 -3.46 13.20 -18.38
C SER A 99 -4.15 13.44 -19.73
N ARG A 100 -4.75 12.41 -20.34
CA ARG A 100 -5.53 12.54 -21.58
C ARG A 100 -6.94 13.06 -21.31
N LEU A 101 -7.58 12.61 -20.23
CA LEU A 101 -8.92 13.08 -19.82
C LEU A 101 -8.91 14.58 -19.46
N PHE A 102 -7.90 15.04 -18.72
CA PHE A 102 -7.74 16.45 -18.35
C PHE A 102 -7.04 17.31 -19.41
N ARG A 103 -6.87 16.78 -20.64
CA ARG A 103 -6.17 17.48 -21.71
C ARG A 103 -7.02 18.65 -22.23
N LYS A 104 -6.75 19.86 -21.75
CA LYS A 104 -7.29 21.09 -22.37
C LYS A 104 -6.81 21.20 -23.83
N SER A 105 -7.76 21.40 -24.75
CA SER A 105 -7.56 21.42 -26.21
C SER A 105 -6.54 22.48 -26.69
N ASN A 106 -6.41 23.60 -25.96
CA ASN A 106 -5.66 24.79 -26.38
C ASN A 106 -4.23 24.96 -25.80
N ARG A 107 -3.52 23.88 -25.43
CA ARG A 107 -2.11 24.02 -25.02
C ARG A 107 -1.22 24.39 -26.22
N THR A 108 -0.66 25.59 -26.16
CA THR A 108 0.46 26.09 -26.99
C THR A 108 1.74 25.29 -26.67
N LYS A 109 2.87 25.59 -27.36
CA LYS A 109 4.17 24.92 -27.16
C LYS A 109 4.61 25.05 -25.69
N GLU A 110 4.30 24.05 -24.86
CA GLU A 110 4.80 23.97 -23.49
C GLU A 110 6.24 23.44 -23.52
N GLY A 111 7.20 24.28 -23.13
CA GLY A 111 8.60 23.87 -22.99
C GLY A 111 8.78 22.81 -21.89
N VAL A 112 9.93 22.12 -21.93
CA VAL A 112 10.28 21.15 -20.89
C VAL A 112 10.57 21.88 -19.58
N ASN A 113 9.72 21.67 -18.57
CA ASN A 113 9.96 22.21 -17.24
C ASN A 113 11.04 21.36 -16.52
N LYS A 114 12.31 21.75 -16.66
CA LYS A 114 13.42 21.03 -16.01
C LYS A 114 13.35 21.11 -14.48
N ASN A 115 12.72 22.13 -13.90
CA ASN A 115 12.63 22.25 -12.44
C ASN A 115 11.75 21.17 -11.83
N ILE A 116 10.56 20.92 -12.39
CA ILE A 116 9.66 19.88 -11.87
C ILE A 116 10.29 18.47 -12.03
N LEU A 117 10.99 18.22 -13.14
CA LEU A 117 11.65 16.95 -13.40
C LEU A 117 12.81 16.63 -12.45
N ARG A 118 13.47 17.67 -11.90
CA ARG A 118 14.54 17.50 -10.90
C ARG A 118 14.00 17.05 -9.53
N VAL A 119 12.76 17.39 -9.18
CA VAL A 119 12.20 17.18 -7.83
C VAL A 119 12.24 15.69 -7.44
N LYS A 120 11.83 14.78 -8.32
CA LYS A 120 11.86 13.33 -8.03
C LYS A 120 13.26 12.77 -7.75
N TYR A 121 14.31 13.35 -8.33
CA TYR A 121 15.69 12.94 -8.05
C TYR A 121 16.15 13.46 -6.69
N LEU A 122 15.73 14.68 -6.30
CA LEU A 122 15.97 15.22 -4.96
C LEU A 122 15.24 14.41 -3.90
N ILE A 123 13.98 14.04 -4.16
CA ILE A 123 13.19 13.14 -3.30
C ILE A 123 13.89 11.79 -3.16
N LEU A 124 14.33 11.18 -4.26
CA LEU A 124 15.06 9.91 -4.21
C LEU A 124 16.30 10.01 -3.31
N ILE A 125 17.12 11.05 -3.46
CA ILE A 125 18.30 11.26 -2.60
C ILE A 125 17.89 11.40 -1.14
N ALA A 126 16.89 12.23 -0.84
CA ALA A 126 16.42 12.46 0.52
C ALA A 126 15.90 11.16 1.19
N LEU A 127 15.14 10.34 0.46
CA LEU A 127 14.63 9.05 0.94
C LEU A 127 15.75 8.03 1.17
N LEU A 128 16.71 7.91 0.25
CA LEU A 128 17.85 7.03 0.41
C LEU A 128 18.69 7.43 1.64
N THR A 129 18.89 8.75 1.83
CA THR A 129 19.56 9.22 3.04
C THR A 129 18.75 8.97 4.29
N SER A 130 17.43 9.17 4.31
CA SER A 130 16.65 8.87 5.53
C SER A 130 16.74 7.40 5.91
N ALA A 131 16.69 6.49 4.93
CA ALA A 131 16.89 5.07 5.15
C ALA A 131 18.28 4.74 5.71
N LEU A 132 19.34 5.39 5.21
CA LEU A 132 20.70 5.22 5.74
C LEU A 132 20.84 5.59 7.23
N PHE A 133 20.00 6.51 7.71
CA PHE A 133 19.94 6.89 9.13
C PHE A 133 18.82 6.15 9.90
N GLY A 134 18.34 5.02 9.35
CA GLY A 134 17.41 4.08 9.96
C GLY A 134 15.97 4.57 10.00
N MET A 135 15.53 5.34 9.00
CA MET A 135 14.12 5.72 8.84
C MET A 135 13.68 5.44 7.41
N GLN A 136 13.03 4.29 7.21
CA GLN A 136 12.53 3.89 5.90
C GLN A 136 11.22 4.63 5.56
N LEU A 137 11.30 5.67 4.73
CA LEU A 137 10.13 6.42 4.23
C LEU A 137 9.66 6.03 2.81
N GLY A 138 10.31 5.04 2.19
CA GLY A 138 10.09 4.70 0.77
C GLY A 138 8.65 4.33 0.44
N GLY A 139 7.97 3.64 1.35
CA GLY A 139 6.59 3.19 1.18
C GLY A 139 5.55 4.30 1.01
N TRP A 140 5.87 5.55 1.39
CA TRP A 140 4.95 6.68 1.22
C TRP A 140 4.87 7.18 -0.23
N LEU A 141 5.98 7.10 -0.97
CA LEU A 141 6.10 7.64 -2.33
C LEU A 141 6.33 6.54 -3.39
N ASP A 142 6.32 5.28 -2.99
CA ASP A 142 6.29 4.16 -3.93
C ASP A 142 4.92 4.12 -4.67
N PRO A 143 4.91 4.12 -6.02
CA PRO A 143 3.67 4.00 -6.79
C PRO A 143 2.87 2.73 -6.49
N PHE A 144 3.50 1.60 -6.17
CA PHE A 144 2.77 0.37 -5.90
C PHE A 144 2.07 0.43 -4.55
N SER A 145 2.79 0.81 -3.50
CA SER A 145 2.27 0.99 -2.14
C SER A 145 1.14 2.02 -2.08
N LEU A 146 1.29 3.14 -2.79
CA LEU A 146 0.23 4.15 -2.92
C LEU A 146 -1.04 3.57 -3.58
N LEU A 147 -0.88 2.82 -4.66
CA LEU A 147 -1.99 2.25 -5.41
C LEU A 147 -2.71 1.17 -4.59
N THR A 148 -1.96 0.24 -4.01
CA THR A 148 -2.52 -0.86 -3.22
C THR A 148 -3.19 -0.37 -1.95
N ARG A 149 -2.61 0.63 -1.28
CA ARG A 149 -3.23 1.25 -0.10
C ARG A 149 -4.52 1.98 -0.46
N SER A 150 -4.58 2.62 -1.63
CA SER A 150 -5.81 3.26 -2.12
C SER A 150 -6.90 2.22 -2.39
N ILE A 151 -6.55 1.07 -2.99
CA ILE A 151 -7.49 -0.05 -3.19
C ILE A 151 -7.98 -0.59 -1.85
N ALA A 152 -7.08 -0.84 -0.90
CA ALA A 152 -7.42 -1.30 0.45
C ALA A 152 -8.40 -0.35 1.14
N ALA A 153 -8.18 0.97 1.01
CA ALA A 153 -9.05 1.99 1.56
C ALA A 153 -10.44 2.04 0.91
N THR A 154 -10.57 1.72 -0.38
CA THR A 154 -11.86 1.70 -1.10
C THR A 154 -12.62 0.38 -1.02
N THR A 155 -11.97 -0.70 -0.57
CA THR A 155 -12.57 -2.04 -0.53
C THR A 155 -13.87 -2.09 0.31
N PRO A 156 -13.94 -1.48 1.51
CA PRO A 156 -15.21 -1.35 2.25
C PRO A 156 -16.37 -0.73 1.47
N ALA A 157 -16.08 0.30 0.66
CA ALA A 157 -17.10 0.94 -0.16
C ALA A 157 -17.59 0.00 -1.27
N ALA A 158 -16.67 -0.74 -1.91
CA ALA A 158 -17.03 -1.73 -2.91
C ALA A 158 -17.95 -2.82 -2.34
N ASP A 159 -17.64 -3.33 -1.14
CA ASP A 159 -18.49 -4.31 -0.45
C ASP A 159 -19.87 -3.75 -0.13
N TYR A 160 -19.92 -2.51 0.36
CA TYR A 160 -21.19 -1.84 0.65
C TYR A 160 -22.06 -1.74 -0.61
N PHE A 161 -21.48 -1.30 -1.74
CA PHE A 161 -22.21 -1.24 -3.00
C PHE A 161 -22.63 -2.62 -3.50
N ALA A 162 -21.76 -3.63 -3.41
CA ALA A 162 -22.09 -5.00 -3.78
C ALA A 162 -23.27 -5.54 -2.94
N TYR A 163 -23.22 -5.35 -1.62
CA TYR A 163 -24.29 -5.74 -0.70
C TYR A 163 -25.61 -5.03 -1.02
N GLN A 164 -25.58 -3.71 -1.26
CA GLN A 164 -26.76 -2.94 -1.63
C GLN A 164 -27.37 -3.42 -2.94
N SER A 165 -26.54 -3.63 -3.99
CA SER A 165 -27.00 -4.15 -5.27
C SER A 165 -27.69 -5.51 -5.15
N ILE A 166 -27.17 -6.39 -4.30
CA ILE A 166 -27.74 -7.72 -4.03
C ILE A 166 -29.07 -7.60 -3.27
N SER A 167 -29.12 -6.80 -2.21
CA SER A 167 -30.33 -6.62 -1.38
C SER A 167 -31.50 -5.98 -2.14
N VAL A 168 -31.21 -5.12 -3.13
CA VAL A 168 -32.23 -4.56 -4.03
C VAL A 168 -32.75 -5.63 -5.00
N GLY A 169 -31.88 -6.53 -5.46
CA GLY A 169 -32.28 -7.69 -6.27
C GLY A 169 -33.19 -8.65 -5.50
N GLU A 170 -32.84 -8.95 -4.25
CA GLU A 170 -33.63 -9.82 -3.35
C GLU A 170 -35.04 -9.23 -3.11
N LYS A 171 -35.16 -7.91 -2.90
CA LYS A 171 -36.47 -7.24 -2.73
C LYS A 171 -37.32 -7.17 -4.01
N LYS A 172 -36.70 -7.24 -5.19
CA LYS A 172 -37.41 -7.32 -6.48
C LYS A 172 -37.79 -8.74 -6.87
N SER A 173 -37.21 -9.75 -6.22
CA SER A 173 -37.46 -11.17 -6.40
C SER A 173 -38.70 -11.66 -5.63
N GLY A 174 -39.80 -10.91 -5.71
CA GLY A 174 -41.14 -11.46 -5.54
C GLY A 174 -41.72 -11.69 -6.94
N GLU A 175 -42.02 -12.95 -7.26
CA GLU A 175 -42.62 -13.50 -8.50
C GLU A 175 -41.72 -13.87 -9.70
N ASP A 176 -40.52 -13.31 -9.92
CA ASP A 176 -39.65 -13.66 -11.07
C ASP A 176 -38.26 -14.26 -10.67
N ALA A 177 -38.24 -15.20 -9.73
CA ALA A 177 -37.02 -15.69 -9.07
C ALA A 177 -36.07 -16.58 -9.92
N ASN A 178 -36.50 -17.10 -11.08
CA ASN A 178 -35.77 -18.19 -11.75
C ASN A 178 -34.59 -17.75 -12.66
N VAL A 179 -34.36 -16.44 -12.86
CA VAL A 179 -33.32 -15.95 -13.79
C VAL A 179 -32.06 -15.45 -13.06
N PHE A 180 -32.16 -15.06 -11.78
CA PHE A 180 -31.06 -14.44 -11.03
C PHE A 180 -30.35 -15.34 -10.01
N ASP A 181 -30.87 -16.54 -9.74
CA ASP A 181 -30.44 -17.41 -8.64
C ASP A 181 -28.97 -17.92 -8.73
N PRO A 182 -28.43 -18.34 -9.89
CA PRO A 182 -27.06 -18.84 -9.98
C PRO A 182 -26.00 -17.75 -9.80
N ALA A 183 -26.23 -16.58 -10.38
CA ALA A 183 -25.34 -15.42 -10.24
C ALA A 183 -25.43 -14.83 -8.83
N TYR A 184 -26.62 -14.88 -8.22
CA TYR A 184 -26.87 -14.47 -6.83
C TYR A 184 -26.12 -15.35 -5.83
N ASN A 185 -26.28 -16.67 -5.90
CA ASN A 185 -25.59 -17.61 -5.01
C ASN A 185 -24.08 -17.58 -5.23
N TYR A 186 -23.61 -17.49 -6.49
CA TYR A 186 -22.18 -17.33 -6.79
C TYR A 186 -21.59 -16.05 -6.18
N THR A 187 -22.32 -14.93 -6.24
CA THR A 187 -21.86 -13.64 -5.67
C THR A 187 -21.88 -13.69 -4.14
N LYS A 188 -22.92 -14.28 -3.54
CA LYS A 188 -23.01 -14.43 -2.09
C LYS A 188 -21.90 -15.32 -1.51
N GLU A 189 -21.59 -16.43 -2.17
CA GLU A 189 -20.56 -17.38 -1.70
C GLU A 189 -19.13 -16.94 -2.00
N ASN A 190 -18.89 -16.23 -3.11
CA ASN A 190 -17.53 -15.91 -3.57
C ASN A 190 -17.12 -14.45 -3.43
N ILE A 191 -18.05 -13.51 -3.33
CA ILE A 191 -17.78 -12.06 -3.39
C ILE A 191 -18.15 -11.37 -2.06
N LEU A 192 -19.17 -11.81 -1.36
CA LEU A 192 -19.49 -11.22 -0.06
C LEU A 192 -18.64 -11.86 1.04
N SER A 193 -17.88 -11.02 1.75
CA SER A 193 -17.37 -11.39 3.05
C SER A 193 -18.53 -11.42 4.04
N ASP A 194 -18.58 -12.44 4.91
CA ASP A 194 -19.55 -12.51 6.02
C ASP A 194 -19.47 -11.30 6.99
N TYR A 195 -18.45 -10.45 6.82
CA TYR A 195 -18.15 -9.30 7.67
C TYR A 195 -18.24 -7.99 6.89
N THR A 196 -18.90 -6.99 7.47
CA THR A 196 -18.89 -5.63 6.94
C THR A 196 -17.52 -5.00 7.18
N ARG A 197 -16.78 -4.77 6.09
CA ARG A 197 -15.47 -4.14 6.20
C ARG A 197 -15.57 -2.65 6.46
N THR A 198 -14.60 -2.11 7.19
CA THR A 198 -14.51 -0.70 7.55
C THR A 198 -13.06 -0.21 7.42
N SER A 199 -12.89 1.06 7.08
CA SER A 199 -11.58 1.70 7.00
C SER A 199 -11.61 3.04 7.70
N THR A 200 -10.75 3.19 8.70
CA THR A 200 -10.65 4.40 9.54
C THR A 200 -10.11 5.61 8.77
N GLN A 201 -9.28 5.37 7.75
CA GLN A 201 -8.54 6.42 7.04
C GLN A 201 -8.90 6.53 5.55
N ALA A 202 -10.06 5.99 5.16
CA ALA A 202 -10.46 5.96 3.75
C ALA A 202 -10.45 7.36 3.10
N ILE A 203 -10.97 8.36 3.80
CA ILE A 203 -11.06 9.75 3.30
C ILE A 203 -9.66 10.34 3.03
N ILE A 204 -8.72 10.17 3.96
CA ILE A 204 -7.36 10.72 3.85
C ILE A 204 -6.61 10.06 2.70
N ILE A 205 -6.63 8.71 2.64
CA ILE A 205 -5.92 7.95 1.62
C ILE A 205 -6.50 8.22 0.23
N CYS A 206 -7.83 8.18 0.09
CA CYS A 206 -8.50 8.45 -1.18
C CYS A 206 -8.33 9.92 -1.60
N GLY A 207 -8.41 10.86 -0.66
CA GLY A 207 -8.15 12.28 -0.89
C GLY A 207 -6.76 12.53 -1.45
N LEU A 208 -5.73 11.91 -0.86
CA LEU A 208 -4.36 11.98 -1.37
C LEU A 208 -4.23 11.40 -2.79
N PHE A 209 -4.84 10.24 -3.04
CA PHE A 209 -4.81 9.60 -4.36
C PHE A 209 -5.49 10.48 -5.42
N ILE A 210 -6.70 10.98 -5.13
CA ILE A 210 -7.43 11.90 -6.00
C ILE A 210 -6.63 13.16 -6.26
N PHE A 211 -6.02 13.74 -5.22
CA PHE A 211 -5.15 14.91 -5.35
C PHE A 211 -4.00 14.65 -6.35
N ILE A 212 -3.29 13.52 -6.23
CA ILE A 212 -2.23 13.15 -7.15
C ILE A 212 -2.75 13.02 -8.60
N ILE A 213 -3.93 12.44 -8.77
CA ILE A 213 -4.55 12.27 -10.10
C ILE A 213 -4.98 13.62 -10.69
N VAL A 214 -5.62 14.50 -9.91
CA VAL A 214 -6.06 15.84 -10.32
C VAL A 214 -4.86 16.72 -10.69
N MET A 215 -3.71 16.55 -10.03
CA MET A 215 -2.49 17.28 -10.35
C MET A 215 -1.96 17.01 -11.78
N ASN A 216 -2.48 16.01 -12.49
CA ASN A 216 -2.22 15.83 -13.93
C ASN A 216 -2.73 16.99 -14.79
N ILE A 217 -3.57 17.89 -14.25
CA ILE A 217 -3.95 19.15 -14.89
C ILE A 217 -2.73 20.08 -15.03
N TYR A 218 -1.78 20.09 -14.09
CA TYR A 218 -0.63 21.02 -14.15
C TYR A 218 0.53 20.44 -14.96
N SER A 219 0.84 19.16 -14.77
CA SER A 219 1.89 18.46 -15.50
C SER A 219 1.40 17.07 -15.92
N ARG A 220 1.67 16.68 -17.17
CA ARG A 220 1.33 15.34 -17.65
C ARG A 220 2.08 14.31 -16.81
N ARG A 221 1.40 13.23 -16.45
CA ARG A 221 1.93 12.19 -15.55
C ARG A 221 2.61 12.82 -14.33
N PHE A 222 1.91 13.75 -13.66
CA PHE A 222 2.46 14.61 -12.60
C PHE A 222 3.29 13.81 -11.59
N PHE A 223 2.74 12.72 -11.04
CA PHE A 223 3.45 11.91 -10.07
C PHE A 223 4.76 11.32 -10.63
N CYS A 224 4.72 10.73 -11.83
CA CYS A 224 5.88 10.11 -12.45
C CYS A 224 6.97 11.13 -12.80
N ASN A 225 6.58 12.35 -13.19
CA ASN A 225 7.50 13.40 -13.61
C ASN A 225 8.04 14.22 -12.43
N ALA A 226 7.24 14.44 -11.38
CA ALA A 226 7.57 15.34 -10.27
C ALA A 226 8.01 14.63 -8.99
N ILE A 227 7.37 13.51 -8.61
CA ILE A 227 7.45 12.97 -7.24
C ILE A 227 8.09 11.57 -7.18
N CYS A 228 7.77 10.70 -8.14
CA CYS A 228 8.03 9.27 -8.06
C CYS A 228 9.53 8.93 -7.98
N PRO A 229 10.02 8.38 -6.84
CA PRO A 229 11.43 8.00 -6.68
C PRO A 229 11.80 6.80 -7.57
N LEU A 230 10.88 5.84 -7.77
CA LEU A 230 11.07 4.72 -8.71
C LEU A 230 11.31 5.21 -10.14
N SER A 231 10.56 6.22 -10.57
CA SER A 231 10.75 6.88 -11.88
C SER A 231 12.13 7.53 -12.00
N ALA A 232 12.61 8.18 -10.93
CA ALA A 232 13.95 8.76 -10.89
C ALA A 232 15.03 7.67 -10.97
N LEU A 233 14.88 6.57 -10.23
CA LEU A 233 15.81 5.43 -10.25
C LEU A 233 15.94 4.82 -11.66
N TYR A 234 14.81 4.50 -12.30
CA TYR A 234 14.83 4.04 -13.70
C TYR A 234 15.39 5.10 -14.66
N GLY A 235 15.24 6.39 -14.36
CA GLY A 235 15.85 7.49 -15.10
C GLY A 235 17.37 7.50 -15.07
N ILE A 236 17.95 7.22 -13.88
CA ILE A 236 19.40 7.11 -13.69
C ILE A 236 19.94 5.94 -14.52
N VAL A 237 19.27 4.78 -14.50
CA VAL A 237 19.70 3.58 -15.22
C VAL A 237 19.50 3.74 -16.73
N ALA A 238 18.36 4.27 -17.18
CA ALA A 238 18.10 4.45 -18.61
C ALA A 238 19.06 5.43 -19.31
N LYS A 239 19.78 6.27 -18.55
CA LYS A 239 20.83 7.16 -19.08
C LYS A 239 21.85 6.39 -19.92
N VAL A 240 22.32 5.24 -19.44
CA VAL A 240 23.34 4.42 -20.11
C VAL A 240 22.76 3.52 -21.20
N GLY A 241 21.44 3.51 -21.38
CA GLY A 241 20.83 2.51 -22.25
C GLY A 241 21.09 2.67 -23.76
N ILE A 242 20.95 1.59 -24.52
CA ILE A 242 21.36 1.58 -25.94
C ILE A 242 20.30 2.26 -26.83
N PHE A 243 19.04 2.14 -26.44
CA PHE A 243 17.89 2.62 -27.20
C PHE A 243 17.74 4.15 -27.16
N ASN A 244 17.63 4.79 -28.33
CA ASN A 244 17.51 6.25 -28.46
C ASN A 244 16.65 6.68 -29.66
N PHE A 245 16.17 7.93 -29.61
CA PHE A 245 15.52 8.61 -30.73
C PHE A 245 16.46 9.69 -31.31
N LYS A 246 16.43 9.86 -32.63
CA LYS A 246 17.10 10.95 -33.36
C LYS A 246 16.15 11.56 -34.38
N THR A 247 16.39 12.81 -34.73
CA THR A 247 15.66 13.50 -35.80
C THR A 247 16.54 13.64 -37.04
N ASN A 248 15.94 13.39 -38.20
CA ASN A 248 16.58 13.55 -39.50
C ASN A 248 16.27 14.94 -40.11
N SER A 249 16.91 15.26 -41.23
CA SER A 249 16.74 16.53 -41.96
C SER A 249 15.31 16.79 -42.48
N LYS A 250 14.44 15.77 -42.51
CA LYS A 250 13.02 15.88 -42.87
C LYS A 250 12.17 16.63 -41.84
N CYS A 251 12.72 17.00 -40.68
CA CYS A 251 11.98 17.67 -39.62
C CYS A 251 11.63 19.10 -40.01
N ASN A 252 10.34 19.44 -40.00
CA ASN A 252 9.82 20.79 -40.27
C ASN A 252 9.49 21.58 -38.99
N SER A 253 9.98 21.15 -37.82
CA SER A 253 9.77 21.82 -36.52
C SER A 253 8.31 22.08 -36.13
N CYS A 254 7.36 21.23 -36.58
CA CYS A 254 5.94 21.34 -36.26
C CYS A 254 5.56 21.16 -34.77
N ASN A 255 6.49 20.71 -33.92
CA ASN A 255 6.32 20.49 -32.47
C ASN A 255 5.20 19.52 -32.02
N ILE A 256 4.60 18.76 -32.95
CA ILE A 256 3.58 17.74 -32.62
C ILE A 256 4.15 16.67 -31.67
N CYS A 257 5.40 16.24 -31.91
CA CYS A 257 6.09 15.27 -31.06
C CYS A 257 6.25 15.75 -29.61
N SER A 258 6.59 17.02 -29.38
CA SER A 258 6.65 17.64 -28.05
C SER A 258 5.26 17.75 -27.45
N LYS A 259 4.27 18.20 -28.23
CA LYS A 259 2.88 18.33 -27.80
C LYS A 259 2.25 16.99 -27.41
N ASN A 260 2.72 15.85 -27.88
CA ASN A 260 2.22 14.52 -27.46
C ASN A 260 3.21 13.70 -26.61
N CYS A 261 4.36 14.29 -26.27
CA CYS A 261 5.33 13.71 -25.35
C CYS A 261 4.82 13.74 -23.91
N THR A 262 5.10 12.69 -23.13
CA THR A 262 4.63 12.56 -21.74
C THR A 262 5.33 13.51 -20.76
N TYR A 263 6.46 14.11 -21.15
CA TYR A 263 7.19 15.12 -20.37
C TYR A 263 7.45 16.41 -21.16
N ASN A 264 6.76 16.60 -22.30
CA ASN A 264 6.91 17.74 -23.22
C ASN A 264 8.27 17.84 -23.97
N GLY A 265 9.10 16.78 -23.95
CA GLY A 265 10.37 16.76 -24.70
C GLY A 265 10.24 16.68 -26.21
N ASN A 266 11.14 17.36 -26.93
CA ASN A 266 11.28 17.31 -28.38
C ASN A 266 12.52 16.46 -28.76
N PRO A 267 12.40 15.38 -29.57
CA PRO A 267 13.54 14.59 -30.03
C PRO A 267 14.67 15.37 -30.73
N GLY A 268 14.40 16.54 -31.32
CA GLY A 268 15.38 17.34 -32.07
C GLY A 268 16.05 18.48 -31.31
N GLU A 269 15.45 18.95 -30.21
CA GLU A 269 15.94 20.12 -29.43
C GLU A 269 16.16 19.72 -27.96
N ASP A 270 15.07 19.53 -27.22
CA ASP A 270 15.06 19.31 -25.77
C ASP A 270 14.82 17.83 -25.38
N PHE A 271 15.54 16.90 -26.00
CA PHE A 271 15.40 15.48 -25.68
C PHE A 271 16.18 15.08 -24.43
N ILE A 272 15.46 14.70 -23.36
CA ILE A 272 16.06 14.19 -22.13
C ILE A 272 15.86 12.69 -22.07
N LYS A 273 16.95 11.95 -22.27
CA LYS A 273 16.92 10.48 -22.33
C LYS A 273 16.44 9.84 -21.03
N SER A 274 16.87 10.35 -19.87
CA SER A 274 16.44 9.89 -18.55
C SER A 274 14.95 10.11 -18.28
N GLU A 275 14.24 10.87 -19.13
CA GLU A 275 12.80 11.13 -19.01
C GLU A 275 11.97 10.41 -20.07
N CYS A 276 12.59 9.87 -21.11
CA CYS A 276 11.90 9.17 -22.17
C CYS A 276 11.34 7.82 -21.68
N LEU A 277 10.03 7.66 -21.77
CA LEU A 277 9.29 6.43 -21.39
C LEU A 277 9.16 5.42 -22.53
N VAL A 278 9.83 5.69 -23.66
CA VAL A 278 9.84 4.82 -24.85
C VAL A 278 8.40 4.45 -25.27
N CYS A 279 7.56 5.48 -25.36
CA CYS A 279 6.13 5.33 -25.63
C CYS A 279 5.77 5.31 -27.13
N PHE A 280 6.73 5.63 -28.00
CA PHE A 280 6.59 5.69 -29.45
C PHE A 280 5.56 6.69 -30.01
N ASN A 281 4.93 7.54 -29.18
CA ASN A 281 3.99 8.56 -29.66
C ASN A 281 4.65 9.51 -30.68
N CYS A 282 5.86 10.00 -30.39
CA CYS A 282 6.58 10.92 -31.28
C CYS A 282 6.92 10.31 -32.65
N LEU A 283 7.06 8.98 -32.72
CA LEU A 283 7.33 8.25 -33.96
C LEU A 283 6.03 8.03 -34.74
N ALA A 284 4.94 7.65 -34.06
CA ALA A 284 3.66 7.32 -34.67
C ALA A 284 2.86 8.54 -35.18
N GLU A 285 3.10 9.72 -34.62
CA GLU A 285 2.34 10.95 -34.90
C GLU A 285 3.16 12.01 -35.67
N CYS A 286 4.38 11.68 -36.10
CA CYS A 286 5.19 12.60 -36.91
C CYS A 286 4.66 12.64 -38.35
N PRO A 287 4.21 13.80 -38.87
CA PRO A 287 3.67 13.89 -40.23
C PRO A 287 4.75 13.75 -41.32
N SER A 288 6.00 14.06 -40.99
CA SER A 288 7.13 14.08 -41.93
C SER A 288 8.03 12.84 -41.81
N ASP A 289 7.65 11.85 -40.99
CA ASP A 289 8.46 10.66 -40.66
C ASP A 289 9.94 11.01 -40.36
N ALA A 290 10.14 12.11 -39.63
CA ALA A 290 11.45 12.69 -39.38
C ALA A 290 12.12 12.15 -38.12
N VAL A 291 11.39 11.44 -37.26
CA VAL A 291 11.94 10.80 -36.05
C VAL A 291 12.32 9.37 -36.40
N ASP A 292 13.53 8.95 -36.02
CA ASP A 292 13.98 7.56 -36.19
C ASP A 292 14.57 6.99 -34.90
N VAL A 293 14.61 5.67 -34.85
CA VAL A 293 15.22 4.92 -33.75
C VAL A 293 16.70 4.74 -34.07
N SER A 294 17.55 5.01 -33.09
CA SER A 294 18.99 4.77 -33.18
C SER A 294 19.44 3.86 -32.04
N PHE A 295 20.26 2.87 -32.40
CA PHE A 295 20.96 2.01 -31.44
C PHE A 295 22.39 2.50 -31.33
N GLY A 296 22.85 2.72 -30.11
CA GLY A 296 24.24 3.08 -29.86
C GLY A 296 24.48 3.45 -28.41
N LEU A 297 25.66 3.10 -27.92
CA LEU A 297 26.14 3.58 -26.64
C LEU A 297 26.18 5.11 -26.66
N PRO A 298 25.73 5.78 -25.58
CA PRO A 298 25.68 7.22 -25.55
C PRO A 298 27.09 7.80 -25.70
N SER A 299 27.34 8.57 -26.76
CA SER A 299 28.54 9.41 -26.85
C SER A 299 28.47 10.47 -25.74
N MET A 300 29.54 10.53 -24.93
CA MET A 300 29.65 11.39 -23.73
C MET A 300 29.37 12.87 -24.00
N LYS A 301 29.54 13.32 -25.25
CA LYS A 301 29.31 14.72 -25.69
C LYS A 301 27.88 15.03 -26.14
N SER A 302 27.02 14.02 -26.34
CA SER A 302 25.82 14.19 -27.17
C SER A 302 24.50 14.43 -26.42
N ARG A 303 24.42 14.24 -25.10
CA ARG A 303 23.12 14.32 -24.38
C ARG A 303 23.27 14.80 -22.93
N PRO A 304 22.64 15.92 -22.55
CA PRO A 304 22.70 16.39 -21.17
C PRO A 304 21.93 15.42 -20.27
N LEU A 305 22.55 15.01 -19.15
CA LEU A 305 21.78 14.47 -18.03
C LEU A 305 20.69 15.46 -17.63
N MET A 306 19.70 14.97 -16.89
CA MET A 306 19.03 15.89 -15.99
C MET A 306 20.02 16.41 -14.96
N ASP A 307 20.55 17.61 -15.21
CA ASP A 307 21.45 18.27 -14.28
C ASP A 307 20.62 18.81 -13.10
N VAL A 308 20.78 18.15 -11.97
CA VAL A 308 20.16 18.51 -10.69
C VAL A 308 20.97 19.65 -10.02
N GLY A 309 22.25 19.81 -10.36
CA GLY A 309 23.17 20.76 -9.75
C GLY A 309 23.71 20.28 -8.39
N ARG A 310 25.02 20.41 -8.18
CA ARG A 310 25.72 19.94 -6.95
C ARG A 310 25.11 20.48 -5.66
N ARG A 311 24.79 21.78 -5.61
CA ARG A 311 24.21 22.43 -4.42
C ARG A 311 22.86 21.82 -4.01
N LYS A 312 22.01 21.49 -4.98
CA LYS A 312 20.69 20.90 -4.69
C LYS A 312 20.81 19.44 -4.25
N MET A 313 21.75 18.67 -4.80
CA MET A 313 22.03 17.30 -4.34
C MET A 313 22.52 17.29 -2.89
N ILE A 314 23.45 18.19 -2.54
CA ILE A 314 23.91 18.36 -1.15
C ILE A 314 22.74 18.77 -0.24
N GLY A 315 21.91 19.72 -0.68
CA GLY A 315 20.71 20.12 0.05
C GLY A 315 19.74 18.97 0.29
N ALA A 316 19.48 18.11 -0.72
CA ALA A 316 18.63 16.93 -0.57
C ALA A 316 19.22 15.92 0.42
N PHE A 317 20.54 15.69 0.36
CA PHE A 317 21.23 14.81 1.30
C PHE A 317 21.06 15.29 2.74
N PHE A 318 21.36 16.56 3.02
CA PHE A 318 21.17 17.14 4.36
C PHE A 318 19.70 17.18 4.77
N SER A 319 18.76 17.38 3.83
CA SER A 319 17.34 17.38 4.15
C SER A 319 16.86 16.02 4.68
N GLY A 320 17.38 14.90 4.16
CA GLY A 320 17.05 13.57 4.68
C GLY A 320 17.63 13.32 6.08
N ILE A 321 18.84 13.81 6.35
CA ILE A 321 19.46 13.76 7.69
C ILE A 321 18.65 14.57 8.69
N VAL A 322 18.34 15.83 8.35
CA VAL A 322 17.57 16.74 9.21
C VAL A 322 16.18 16.17 9.47
N LEU A 323 15.50 15.66 8.44
CA LEU A 323 14.18 15.04 8.60
C LEU A 323 14.23 13.85 9.56
N THR A 324 15.20 12.95 9.38
CA THR A 324 15.39 11.78 10.26
C THR A 324 15.68 12.20 11.69
N SER A 325 16.56 13.18 11.86
CA SER A 325 16.92 13.72 13.17
C SER A 325 15.71 14.33 13.87
N LEU A 326 14.92 15.13 13.16
CA LEU A 326 13.70 15.76 13.70
C LEU A 326 12.67 14.71 14.13
N VAL A 327 12.43 13.69 13.31
CA VAL A 327 11.45 12.63 13.62
C VAL A 327 11.92 11.80 14.82
N LYS A 328 13.18 11.31 14.81
CA LYS A 328 13.72 10.47 15.88
C LYS A 328 13.97 11.19 17.21
N THR A 329 14.17 12.51 17.19
CA THR A 329 14.33 13.31 18.42
C THR A 329 13.01 13.87 18.96
N SER A 330 11.93 13.77 18.19
CA SER A 330 10.60 14.24 18.61
C SER A 330 10.11 13.55 19.88
N ALA A 331 9.27 14.24 20.66
CA ALA A 331 8.64 13.67 21.85
C ALA A 331 7.85 12.38 21.54
N TRP A 332 7.27 12.28 20.33
CA TRP A 332 6.60 11.07 19.85
C TRP A 332 7.55 9.87 19.74
N ALA A 333 8.80 10.07 19.33
CA ALA A 333 9.77 8.99 19.20
C ALA A 333 10.35 8.52 20.55
N LYS A 334 10.32 9.35 21.60
CA LYS A 334 10.81 8.98 22.95
C LYS A 334 9.76 8.31 23.85
N SER A 335 8.51 8.22 23.41
CA SER A 335 7.40 7.61 24.17
C SER A 335 7.37 6.07 24.04
N THR A 336 8.52 5.40 24.03
CA THR A 336 8.65 3.96 23.71
C THR A 336 8.48 3.01 24.90
N LYS A 337 8.43 3.50 26.15
CA LYS A 337 8.24 2.62 27.33
C LYS A 337 6.79 2.19 27.55
N ARG A 338 5.82 2.92 27.00
CA ARG A 338 4.38 2.61 27.06
C ARG A 338 3.77 2.99 25.73
N HIS A 339 3.39 2.00 24.93
CA HIS A 339 2.63 2.20 23.71
C HIS A 339 1.24 1.59 23.85
N SER A 340 0.24 2.29 23.34
CA SER A 340 -1.18 1.89 23.45
C SER A 340 -1.70 1.19 22.19
N TYR A 341 -0.84 0.88 21.23
CA TYR A 341 -1.21 0.19 19.99
C TYR A 341 -0.65 -1.23 19.98
N MET A 342 -1.33 -2.14 19.30
CA MET A 342 -0.83 -3.50 19.08
C MET A 342 -0.59 -3.71 17.58
N ARG A 343 0.42 -4.52 17.24
CA ARG A 343 0.70 -4.90 15.85
C ARG A 343 -0.08 -6.17 15.47
N PRO A 344 -0.34 -6.41 14.17
CA PRO A 344 -0.96 -7.66 13.72
C PRO A 344 -0.10 -8.89 14.04
N PRO A 345 -0.67 -10.11 13.95
CA PRO A 345 0.07 -11.36 14.13
C PRO A 345 1.33 -11.43 13.27
N GLY A 346 2.40 -11.98 13.83
CA GLY A 346 3.67 -12.17 13.13
C GLY A 346 4.54 -10.92 13.00
N ALA A 347 4.14 -9.78 13.57
CA ALA A 347 4.99 -8.60 13.58
C ALA A 347 6.32 -8.86 14.30
N VAL A 348 7.41 -8.46 13.65
CA VAL A 348 8.75 -8.46 14.24
C VAL A 348 8.89 -7.35 15.28
N ASN A 349 10.08 -7.23 15.89
CA ASN A 349 10.43 -6.14 16.81
C ASN A 349 10.08 -4.76 16.20
N GLU A 350 9.66 -3.76 17.00
CA GLU A 350 9.15 -2.48 16.47
C GLU A 350 10.12 -1.79 15.51
N ASN A 351 11.40 -1.72 15.86
CA ASN A 351 12.40 -1.04 15.01
C ASN A 351 12.58 -1.78 13.68
N GLU A 352 12.77 -3.10 13.75
CA GLU A 352 12.88 -3.96 12.57
C GLU A 352 11.60 -3.92 11.72
N PHE A 353 10.44 -3.77 12.37
CA PHE A 353 9.14 -3.68 11.71
C PHE A 353 9.02 -2.39 10.90
N LEU A 354 9.42 -1.25 11.47
CA LEU A 354 9.42 0.04 10.79
C LEU A 354 10.43 0.08 9.62
N ASP A 355 11.58 -0.56 9.79
CA ASP A 355 12.60 -0.72 8.76
C ASP A 355 12.13 -1.63 7.62
N LYS A 356 11.34 -2.68 7.90
CA LYS A 356 10.85 -3.59 6.86
C LYS A 356 9.55 -3.11 6.20
N CYS A 357 8.64 -2.44 6.91
CA CYS A 357 7.28 -2.23 6.42
C CYS A 357 7.20 -1.26 5.22
N PHE A 358 6.68 -1.74 4.09
CA PHE A 358 6.42 -0.90 2.90
C PHE A 358 5.14 -0.07 3.00
N ARG A 359 4.32 -0.24 4.04
CA ARG A 359 3.06 0.52 4.21
C ARG A 359 2.12 0.36 3.00
N CYS A 360 2.16 -0.81 2.37
CA CYS A 360 1.41 -1.13 1.16
C CYS A 360 -0.09 -1.40 1.41
N GLY A 361 -0.50 -1.63 2.66
CA GLY A 361 -1.90 -1.88 3.02
C GLY A 361 -2.43 -3.28 2.69
N GLN A 362 -1.62 -4.22 2.20
CA GLN A 362 -2.10 -5.56 1.86
C GLN A 362 -2.64 -6.34 3.07
N CYS A 363 -2.00 -6.22 4.24
CA CYS A 363 -2.46 -6.86 5.47
C CYS A 363 -3.78 -6.26 5.99
N VAL A 364 -4.00 -4.94 5.79
CA VAL A 364 -5.27 -4.26 6.07
C VAL A 364 -6.36 -4.82 5.16
N GLN A 365 -6.09 -4.89 3.86
CA GLN A 365 -7.05 -5.40 2.88
C GLN A 365 -7.40 -6.87 3.11
N ALA A 366 -6.42 -7.70 3.48
CA ALA A 366 -6.59 -9.13 3.73
C ALA A 366 -7.32 -9.45 5.04
N CYS A 367 -7.56 -8.46 5.91
CA CYS A 367 -8.24 -8.66 7.18
C CYS A 367 -9.77 -8.66 6.97
N PRO A 368 -10.47 -9.80 7.15
CA PRO A 368 -11.90 -9.89 6.89
C PRO A 368 -12.73 -9.05 7.86
N THR A 369 -12.36 -9.03 9.14
CA THR A 369 -13.06 -8.29 10.19
C THR A 369 -12.67 -6.81 10.26
N SER A 370 -11.75 -6.33 9.42
CA SER A 370 -11.19 -4.97 9.53
C SER A 370 -10.53 -4.68 10.88
N PHE A 371 -10.07 -5.72 11.59
CA PHE A 371 -9.29 -5.56 12.82
C PHE A 371 -7.96 -4.86 12.57
N VAL A 372 -7.32 -5.13 11.42
CA VAL A 372 -6.07 -4.47 11.03
C VAL A 372 -6.39 -3.16 10.30
N GLN A 373 -5.87 -2.05 10.81
CA GLN A 373 -6.09 -0.70 10.30
C GLN A 373 -4.75 0.01 10.08
N PRO A 374 -4.64 0.96 9.13
CA PRO A 374 -3.45 1.79 9.00
C PRO A 374 -3.37 2.77 10.19
N ALA A 375 -2.19 2.91 10.78
CA ALA A 375 -1.93 3.93 11.80
C ALA A 375 -1.90 5.34 11.19
N LEU A 376 -2.36 6.34 11.93
CA LEU A 376 -2.20 7.76 11.59
C LEU A 376 -0.98 8.32 12.31
N LEU A 377 -1.04 8.32 13.65
CA LEU A 377 -0.03 8.89 14.55
C LEU A 377 0.16 8.03 15.81
N GLU A 378 -0.59 6.93 15.96
CA GLU A 378 -0.56 6.03 17.11
C GLU A 378 0.83 5.41 17.31
N SER A 379 1.52 5.09 16.20
CA SER A 379 2.91 4.60 16.19
C SER A 379 3.93 5.70 15.83
N GLY A 380 3.57 6.97 16.06
CA GLY A 380 4.37 8.12 15.69
C GLY A 380 4.37 8.43 14.19
N ILE A 381 5.10 9.47 13.80
CA ILE A 381 5.17 9.95 12.41
C ILE A 381 5.80 8.89 11.50
N GLU A 382 6.86 8.24 11.95
CA GLU A 382 7.55 7.17 11.20
C GLU A 382 6.63 5.97 10.93
N GLY A 383 5.78 5.65 11.91
CA GLY A 383 4.78 4.58 11.84
C GLY A 383 3.53 4.92 11.03
N MET A 384 3.40 6.12 10.45
CA MET A 384 2.22 6.48 9.66
C MET A 384 1.97 5.48 8.51
N TRP A 385 0.73 5.03 8.41
CA TRP A 385 0.22 4.00 7.50
C TRP A 385 0.80 2.59 7.66
N THR A 386 1.55 2.34 8.73
CA THR A 386 1.88 0.97 9.13
C THR A 386 0.67 0.30 9.78
N PRO A 387 0.51 -1.03 9.68
CA PRO A 387 -0.67 -1.69 10.22
C PRO A 387 -0.61 -1.77 11.75
N ILE A 388 -1.71 -1.40 12.38
CA ILE A 388 -2.03 -1.58 13.80
C ILE A 388 -3.35 -2.34 13.91
N VAL A 389 -3.67 -2.86 15.08
CA VAL A 389 -4.97 -3.47 15.32
C VAL A 389 -5.90 -2.52 16.06
N ASN A 390 -7.19 -2.61 15.76
CA ASN A 390 -8.24 -1.77 16.34
C ASN A 390 -9.48 -2.61 16.66
N SER A 391 -9.76 -2.76 17.95
CA SER A 391 -10.89 -3.52 18.50
C SER A 391 -12.26 -2.91 18.16
N LYS A 392 -12.32 -1.60 17.89
CA LYS A 392 -13.56 -0.90 17.53
C LYS A 392 -14.05 -1.29 16.14
N THR A 393 -13.14 -1.55 15.22
CA THR A 393 -13.47 -1.92 13.83
C THR A 393 -13.67 -3.41 13.66
N GLY A 394 -13.08 -4.25 14.51
CA GLY A 394 -13.26 -5.71 14.49
C GLY A 394 -12.39 -6.45 15.49
N TYR A 395 -12.15 -7.75 15.24
CA TYR A 395 -11.34 -8.62 16.10
C TYR A 395 -10.53 -9.65 15.28
N CYS A 396 -9.51 -10.26 15.86
CA CYS A 396 -8.73 -11.30 15.20
C CYS A 396 -9.46 -12.65 15.21
N ILE A 397 -9.81 -13.18 14.04
CA ILE A 397 -10.41 -14.52 13.92
C ILE A 397 -9.41 -15.60 14.31
N TYR A 398 -9.82 -16.55 15.17
CA TYR A 398 -8.96 -17.62 15.67
C TYR A 398 -8.38 -18.49 14.54
N GLU A 399 -9.21 -18.90 13.59
CA GLU A 399 -8.88 -19.75 12.44
C GLU A 399 -8.38 -18.97 11.19
N CYS A 400 -7.72 -17.82 11.37
CA CYS A 400 -7.25 -16.99 10.25
C CYS A 400 -5.81 -16.52 10.44
N ASN A 401 -4.98 -16.71 9.41
CA ASN A 401 -3.60 -16.22 9.32
C ASN A 401 -3.32 -15.40 8.03
N LYS A 402 -4.36 -14.98 7.29
CA LYS A 402 -4.23 -14.32 5.96
C LYS A 402 -3.29 -13.11 5.93
N CYS A 403 -3.32 -12.25 6.95
CA CYS A 403 -2.48 -11.04 7.01
C CYS A 403 -0.96 -11.34 6.97
N THR A 404 -0.55 -12.45 7.57
CA THR A 404 0.86 -12.92 7.57
C THR A 404 1.26 -13.51 6.22
N GLN A 405 0.29 -14.02 5.45
CA GLN A 405 0.55 -14.63 4.16
C GLN A 405 0.79 -13.60 3.06
N VAL A 406 0.23 -12.40 3.18
CA VAL A 406 0.29 -11.37 2.13
C VAL A 406 1.45 -10.37 2.26
N CYS A 407 2.17 -10.35 3.38
CA CYS A 407 3.26 -9.38 3.59
C CYS A 407 4.43 -9.61 2.60
N PRO A 408 4.82 -8.62 1.76
CA PRO A 408 5.91 -8.76 0.81
C PRO A 408 7.28 -8.41 1.41
N SER A 409 7.32 -7.59 2.46
CA SER A 409 8.57 -7.16 3.09
C SER A 409 9.01 -8.02 4.27
N GLU A 410 8.24 -9.04 4.62
CA GLU A 410 8.46 -9.88 5.81
C GLU A 410 8.52 -9.08 7.13
N ALA A 411 7.89 -7.90 7.16
CA ALA A 411 7.62 -7.17 8.40
C ALA A 411 6.63 -7.96 9.29
N LEU A 412 5.73 -8.73 8.65
CA LEU A 412 4.96 -9.79 9.29
C LEU A 412 5.57 -11.12 8.86
N ARG A 413 6.11 -11.88 9.82
CA ARG A 413 6.56 -13.25 9.61
C ARG A 413 5.38 -14.10 9.17
N LYS A 414 5.64 -15.01 8.23
CA LYS A 414 4.65 -15.97 7.76
C LYS A 414 4.37 -16.98 8.87
N LEU A 415 3.15 -16.97 9.41
CA LEU A 415 2.73 -17.90 10.46
C LEU A 415 1.82 -18.99 9.91
N THR A 416 2.04 -20.23 10.29
CA THR A 416 1.05 -21.31 10.15
C THR A 416 -0.15 -21.04 11.07
N LEU A 417 -1.28 -21.72 10.82
CA LEU A 417 -2.45 -21.59 11.71
C LEU A 417 -2.14 -22.04 13.14
N LYS A 418 -1.28 -23.05 13.33
CA LYS A 418 -0.89 -23.54 14.66
C LYS A 418 -0.11 -22.47 15.42
N GLU A 419 0.92 -21.91 14.79
CA GLU A 419 1.72 -20.82 15.35
C GLU A 419 0.87 -19.59 15.64
N LYS A 420 -0.04 -19.23 14.74
CA LYS A 420 -0.93 -18.08 14.92
C LYS A 420 -1.84 -18.23 16.15
N LYS A 421 -2.28 -19.46 16.47
CA LYS A 421 -3.16 -19.73 17.61
C LYS A 421 -2.48 -19.58 18.96
N VAL A 422 -1.15 -19.67 19.00
CA VAL A 422 -0.35 -19.44 20.22
C VAL A 422 0.32 -18.07 20.24
N PHE A 423 0.31 -17.35 19.11
CA PHE A 423 0.87 -16.01 19.00
C PHE A 423 0.06 -15.00 19.82
N LYS A 424 0.67 -14.46 20.88
CA LYS A 424 0.06 -13.51 21.80
C LYS A 424 0.22 -12.07 21.30
N LEU A 425 -0.89 -11.46 20.88
CA LEU A 425 -0.93 -10.06 20.42
C LEU A 425 -0.97 -9.05 21.57
N GLY A 426 -1.33 -9.51 22.75
CA GLY A 426 -1.63 -8.68 23.90
C GLY A 426 -2.44 -9.44 24.95
N THR A 427 -2.82 -8.76 26.02
CA THR A 427 -3.52 -9.35 27.17
C THR A 427 -4.83 -8.63 27.44
N ALA A 428 -5.90 -9.39 27.67
CA ALA A 428 -7.19 -8.81 28.05
C ALA A 428 -7.16 -8.34 29.51
N VAL A 429 -7.62 -7.12 29.76
CA VAL A 429 -7.71 -6.49 31.08
C VAL A 429 -9.16 -6.05 31.32
N ILE A 430 -9.65 -6.26 32.54
CA ILE A 430 -11.01 -5.87 32.95
C ILE A 430 -10.94 -4.51 33.63
N ASP A 431 -11.77 -3.57 33.16
CA ASP A 431 -12.04 -2.32 33.86
C ASP A 431 -13.14 -2.57 34.89
N LYS A 432 -12.77 -2.59 36.17
CA LYS A 432 -13.70 -2.90 37.27
C LYS A 432 -14.76 -1.82 37.46
N ASP A 433 -14.46 -0.58 37.08
CA ASP A 433 -15.39 0.55 37.22
C ASP A 433 -16.46 0.55 36.12
N LYS A 434 -16.25 -0.23 35.05
CA LYS A 434 -17.15 -0.30 33.89
C LYS A 434 -17.77 -1.67 33.70
N CYS A 435 -17.11 -2.76 34.06
CA CYS A 435 -17.63 -4.10 33.81
C CYS A 435 -18.94 -4.34 34.58
N PHE A 436 -19.99 -4.81 33.90
CA PHE A 436 -21.29 -5.10 34.53
C PHE A 436 -21.20 -6.02 35.76
N THR A 437 -20.28 -6.97 35.75
CA THR A 437 -20.09 -7.91 36.88
C THR A 437 -19.37 -7.28 38.07
N TYR A 438 -18.64 -6.19 37.88
CA TYR A 438 -17.91 -5.49 38.94
C TYR A 438 -18.63 -4.23 39.40
N ALA A 439 -18.98 -3.34 38.46
CA ALA A 439 -19.58 -2.04 38.75
C ALA A 439 -21.07 -2.14 39.12
N ASP A 440 -21.85 -2.90 38.35
CA ASP A 440 -23.32 -2.89 38.48
C ASP A 440 -23.83 -4.09 39.31
N GLY A 441 -23.01 -5.13 39.45
CA GLY A 441 -23.37 -6.37 40.13
C GLY A 441 -24.38 -7.23 39.36
N PHE A 442 -24.30 -7.25 38.04
CA PHE A 442 -25.12 -8.11 37.18
C PHE A 442 -24.31 -9.27 36.58
N ASN A 443 -24.94 -10.43 36.39
CA ASN A 443 -24.35 -11.56 35.68
C ASN A 443 -24.30 -11.27 34.17
N CYS A 444 -23.09 -11.07 33.63
CA CYS A 444 -22.85 -10.86 32.20
C CYS A 444 -21.82 -11.88 31.69
N THR A 445 -22.20 -12.64 30.66
CA THR A 445 -21.37 -13.72 30.06
C THR A 445 -20.84 -13.39 28.67
N ALA A 446 -21.16 -12.21 28.12
CA ALA A 446 -20.94 -11.88 26.70
C ALA A 446 -19.50 -12.15 26.22
N CYS A 447 -18.49 -11.75 26.99
CA CYS A 447 -17.09 -11.97 26.64
C CYS A 447 -16.67 -13.45 26.75
N TYR A 448 -17.19 -14.19 27.74
CA TYR A 448 -16.92 -15.61 27.96
C TYR A 448 -17.45 -16.46 26.80
N ASP A 449 -18.70 -16.20 26.40
CA ASP A 449 -19.37 -16.96 25.34
C ASP A 449 -18.63 -16.82 24.01
N LYS A 450 -18.14 -15.62 23.71
CA LYS A 450 -17.41 -15.30 22.48
C LYS A 450 -15.93 -15.70 22.49
N CYS A 451 -15.34 -16.01 23.65
CA CYS A 451 -13.92 -16.36 23.73
C CYS A 451 -13.63 -17.64 22.91
N PRO A 452 -12.75 -17.60 21.89
CA PRO A 452 -12.58 -18.70 20.93
C PRO A 452 -11.55 -19.74 21.36
N THR A 453 -10.79 -19.48 22.43
CA THR A 453 -9.76 -20.40 22.93
C THR A 453 -10.41 -21.65 23.54
N PRO A 454 -9.89 -22.87 23.26
CA PRO A 454 -10.49 -24.11 23.77
C PRO A 454 -10.67 -24.14 25.30
N GLU A 455 -9.63 -23.74 26.05
CA GLU A 455 -9.64 -23.75 27.52
C GLU A 455 -10.30 -22.51 28.16
N LYS A 456 -10.89 -21.63 27.34
CA LYS A 456 -11.49 -20.33 27.72
C LYS A 456 -10.56 -19.45 28.58
N THR A 457 -10.01 -18.40 27.98
CA THR A 457 -9.24 -17.37 28.67
C THR A 457 -10.01 -16.70 29.82
N ILE A 458 -11.33 -16.54 29.67
CA ILE A 458 -12.20 -15.87 30.63
C ILE A 458 -12.86 -16.95 31.49
N ALA A 459 -12.88 -16.77 32.81
CA ALA A 459 -13.50 -17.69 33.75
C ALA A 459 -14.35 -16.93 34.78
N PHE A 460 -15.15 -17.66 35.55
CA PHE A 460 -16.02 -17.10 36.58
C PHE A 460 -15.55 -17.47 37.98
N ARG A 461 -15.76 -16.55 38.91
CA ARG A 461 -15.70 -16.79 40.36
C ARG A 461 -16.99 -16.29 41.00
N GLU A 462 -17.47 -17.01 42.00
CA GLU A 462 -18.66 -16.59 42.73
C GLU A 462 -18.27 -15.62 43.85
N VAL A 463 -18.97 -14.50 43.92
CA VAL A 463 -18.81 -13.51 44.99
C VAL A 463 -20.16 -12.92 45.37
N GLU A 464 -20.26 -12.48 46.62
CA GLU A 464 -21.44 -11.81 47.14
C GLU A 464 -21.12 -10.32 47.24
N ILE A 465 -21.86 -9.51 46.49
CA ILE A 465 -21.69 -8.05 46.49
C ILE A 465 -23.06 -7.37 46.52
N TRP A 466 -23.05 -6.12 46.96
CA TRP A 466 -24.19 -5.22 46.78
C TRP A 466 -24.25 -4.82 45.31
N ASN A 467 -25.38 -5.09 44.66
CA ASN A 467 -25.63 -4.63 43.31
C ASN A 467 -25.98 -3.13 43.29
N PHE A 468 -26.04 -2.54 42.10
CA PHE A 468 -26.37 -1.13 41.91
C PHE A 468 -27.76 -0.73 42.46
N GLN A 469 -28.65 -1.70 42.68
CA GLN A 469 -29.98 -1.50 43.26
C GLN A 469 -30.00 -1.61 44.80
N GLY A 470 -28.83 -1.73 45.44
CA GLY A 470 -28.73 -1.88 46.89
C GLY A 470 -29.24 -3.23 47.40
N ARG A 471 -29.21 -4.29 46.58
CA ARG A 471 -29.51 -5.66 47.00
C ARG A 471 -28.23 -6.48 47.13
N PHE A 472 -28.14 -7.26 48.21
CA PHE A 472 -27.05 -8.22 48.38
C PHE A 472 -27.34 -9.46 47.54
N THR A 473 -26.52 -9.71 46.53
CA THR A 473 -26.75 -10.82 45.59
C THR A 473 -25.46 -11.58 45.31
N LYS A 474 -25.59 -12.89 45.13
CA LYS A 474 -24.50 -13.76 44.68
C LYS A 474 -24.38 -13.69 43.16
N ILE A 475 -23.21 -13.28 42.67
CA ILE A 475 -22.94 -13.07 41.25
C ILE A 475 -21.72 -13.85 40.78
N LYS A 476 -21.67 -14.12 39.47
CA LYS A 476 -20.53 -14.72 38.78
C LYS A 476 -19.66 -13.60 38.21
N GLN A 477 -18.63 -13.21 38.95
CA GLN A 477 -17.62 -12.25 38.47
C GLN A 477 -16.67 -12.91 37.49
N ILE A 478 -16.41 -12.23 36.37
CA ILE A 478 -15.41 -12.67 35.41
C ILE A 478 -13.98 -12.36 35.88
N TYR A 479 -13.03 -13.22 35.54
CA TYR A 479 -11.60 -12.93 35.64
C TYR A 479 -10.85 -13.51 34.43
N ILE A 480 -9.66 -12.98 34.15
CA ILE A 480 -8.84 -13.36 33.01
C ILE A 480 -7.73 -14.32 33.45
N LYS A 481 -7.50 -15.38 32.68
CA LYS A 481 -6.31 -16.24 32.75
C LYS A 481 -5.29 -15.76 31.70
N PRO A 482 -4.28 -14.95 32.06
CA PRO A 482 -3.43 -14.25 31.08
C PRO A 482 -2.63 -15.19 30.15
N ASN A 483 -2.25 -16.37 30.65
CA ASN A 483 -1.47 -17.36 29.91
C ASN A 483 -2.24 -17.98 28.74
N LEU A 484 -3.58 -17.97 28.80
CA LEU A 484 -4.44 -18.47 27.73
C LEU A 484 -4.90 -17.35 26.78
N CYS A 485 -4.54 -16.09 27.06
CA CYS A 485 -4.99 -14.96 26.27
C CYS A 485 -4.07 -14.75 25.06
N ILE A 486 -4.65 -14.72 23.86
CA ILE A 486 -3.91 -14.46 22.61
C ILE A 486 -4.06 -13.01 22.11
N GLY A 487 -4.80 -12.18 22.84
CA GLY A 487 -5.03 -10.77 22.46
C GLY A 487 -5.90 -10.56 21.22
N CYS A 488 -6.83 -11.46 20.92
CA CYS A 488 -7.67 -11.35 19.70
C CYS A 488 -8.73 -10.23 19.73
N ALA A 489 -8.95 -9.60 20.89
CA ALA A 489 -9.89 -8.49 21.11
C ALA A 489 -11.38 -8.78 20.82
N ILE A 490 -11.79 -10.04 20.61
CA ILE A 490 -13.20 -10.39 20.41
C ILE A 490 -14.06 -10.11 21.65
N CYS A 491 -13.47 -10.23 22.85
CA CYS A 491 -14.15 -9.92 24.10
C CYS A 491 -14.44 -8.43 24.27
N GLU A 492 -13.54 -7.57 23.81
CA GLU A 492 -13.69 -6.11 23.78
C GLU A 492 -14.76 -5.72 22.75
N HIS A 493 -14.67 -6.27 21.54
CA HIS A 493 -15.62 -5.99 20.46
C HIS A 493 -17.05 -6.45 20.79
N ALA A 494 -17.20 -7.57 21.51
CA ALA A 494 -18.49 -8.11 21.91
C ALA A 494 -19.06 -7.50 23.20
N CYS A 495 -18.36 -6.55 23.83
CA CYS A 495 -18.79 -5.99 25.11
C CYS A 495 -20.11 -5.21 24.94
N PRO A 496 -21.16 -5.47 25.74
CA PRO A 496 -22.45 -4.79 25.61
C PRO A 496 -22.46 -3.33 26.11
N ARG A 497 -21.37 -2.84 26.72
CA ARG A 497 -21.25 -1.42 27.11
C ARG A 497 -21.10 -0.57 25.85
N LYS A 498 -21.95 0.45 25.68
CA LYS A 498 -21.99 1.30 24.48
C LYS A 498 -20.86 2.33 24.40
N ASP A 499 -20.49 2.93 25.54
CA ASP A 499 -19.56 4.07 25.54
C ASP A 499 -18.10 3.60 25.60
N MET A 500 -17.75 2.84 26.64
CA MET A 500 -16.44 2.25 26.84
C MET A 500 -16.59 0.80 27.29
N PRO A 501 -15.85 -0.14 26.70
CA PRO A 501 -15.97 -1.54 27.06
C PRO A 501 -15.44 -1.78 28.48
N GLY A 502 -16.10 -2.68 29.21
CA GLY A 502 -15.65 -3.11 30.55
C GLY A 502 -14.48 -4.10 30.52
N ILE A 503 -14.04 -4.49 29.33
CA ILE A 503 -12.89 -5.36 29.07
C ILE A 503 -12.21 -4.88 27.79
N TYR A 504 -10.89 -4.71 27.81
CA TYR A 504 -10.12 -4.26 26.65
C TYR A 504 -8.80 -5.03 26.56
N VAL A 505 -8.19 -5.07 25.38
CA VAL A 505 -6.89 -5.72 25.19
C VAL A 505 -5.77 -4.68 25.19
N THR A 506 -4.73 -4.92 25.99
CA THR A 506 -3.52 -4.10 26.07
C THR A 506 -2.36 -4.77 25.34
N ALA A 507 -1.35 -3.99 24.98
CA ALA A 507 -0.08 -4.52 24.43
C ALA A 507 0.78 -5.25 25.49
N ASP A 508 0.25 -5.48 26.70
CA ASP A 508 0.96 -6.19 27.77
C ASP A 508 1.19 -7.66 27.37
N ASP A 509 2.41 -8.14 27.61
CA ASP A 509 2.91 -9.47 27.22
C ASP A 509 2.78 -9.79 25.71
N GLU A 510 2.75 -8.77 24.84
CA GLU A 510 2.76 -9.03 23.40
C GLU A 510 4.07 -9.70 22.96
N ILE A 511 3.95 -10.70 22.08
CA ILE A 511 5.10 -11.40 21.51
C ILE A 511 5.46 -10.73 20.19
N ARG A 512 6.70 -10.26 20.06
CA ARG A 512 7.27 -9.73 18.80
C ARG A 512 8.44 -10.56 18.27
N GLU A 513 8.97 -11.43 19.11
CA GLU A 513 10.00 -12.41 18.78
C GLU A 513 9.48 -13.75 19.28
N MET A 514 9.30 -14.73 18.40
CA MET A 514 9.15 -16.10 18.88
C MET A 514 10.45 -16.46 19.58
N VAL A 515 10.35 -16.79 20.88
CA VAL A 515 11.44 -17.47 21.58
C VAL A 515 11.67 -18.76 20.82
N THR A 516 12.78 -18.85 20.10
CA THR A 516 13.24 -20.09 19.48
C THR A 516 13.67 -21.01 20.61
N GLY A 517 12.71 -21.74 21.17
CA GLY A 517 12.91 -22.63 22.31
C GLY A 517 11.55 -23.10 22.82
N ASP A 518 11.29 -24.39 22.60
CA ASP A 518 10.24 -25.21 23.19
C ASP A 518 8.81 -25.00 22.65
N VAL A 519 8.55 -25.63 21.49
CA VAL A 519 7.23 -26.17 21.11
C VAL A 519 7.23 -27.66 21.35
#